data_AF-A0A3Q2E1V4-F1
#
_entry.id   AF-A0A3Q2E1V4-F1
#
_cell.length_a   1.000
_cell.length_b   1.000
_cell.length_c   1.000
_cell.angle_alpha   90.00
_cell.angle_beta   90.00
_cell.angle_gamma   90.00
#
_symmetry.space_group_name_H-M   'P 1'
#
loop_
_entity.id
_entity.type
_entity.pdbx_description
1 polymer ?
#
loop_
_entity_poly.entity_id
_entity_poly.type
_entity_poly.pdbx_seq_one_letter_code
_entity_poly.pdbx_strand_id
1 'polypeptide(L)'
;MAALLSALLFVAMEAGLGLKQACLPVCSGDDCITVNRARLDFDSAEEVCRRKNGELLTLQTDTYQRIFKTLAEALPGNFWIGLRLSGGSCSNLSEPLRGYKWTSGSEKKTLNWRSSSGSFRTC
;
A
#
# COMPACT_ATOMS: atom_id res chain seq x y z
N MET A 1 -30.79 20.53 -34.14
CA MET A 1 -31.04 20.25 -32.71
C MET A 1 -30.53 18.87 -32.27
N ALA A 2 -30.66 17.80 -33.07
CA ALA A 2 -30.18 16.47 -32.70
C ALA A 2 -28.64 16.32 -32.58
N ALA A 3 -27.87 17.03 -33.41
CA ALA A 3 -26.40 16.97 -33.38
C ALA A 3 -25.79 17.56 -32.08
N LEU A 4 -26.45 18.56 -31.49
CA LEU A 4 -25.99 19.19 -30.24
C LEU A 4 -26.22 18.26 -29.04
N LEU A 5 -27.32 17.49 -29.05
CA LEU A 5 -27.62 16.50 -28.02
C LEU A 5 -26.65 15.31 -28.08
N SER A 6 -26.26 14.89 -29.30
CA SER A 6 -25.23 13.87 -29.52
C SER A 6 -23.87 14.30 -28.96
N ALA A 7 -23.41 15.52 -29.26
CA ALA A 7 -22.12 16.02 -28.77
C ALA A 7 -22.08 16.13 -27.23
N LEU A 8 -23.18 16.54 -26.59
CA LEU A 8 -23.28 16.63 -25.13
C LEU A 8 -23.20 15.26 -24.44
N LEU A 9 -23.74 14.20 -25.06
CA LEU A 9 -23.65 12.83 -24.53
C LEU A 9 -22.23 12.27 -24.63
N PHE A 10 -21.48 12.58 -25.68
CA PHE A 10 -20.08 12.17 -25.81
C PHE A 10 -19.14 12.88 -24.81
N VAL A 11 -19.36 14.17 -24.54
CA VAL A 11 -18.57 14.93 -23.55
C VAL A 11 -18.81 14.41 -22.12
N ALA A 12 -19.99 13.88 -21.81
CA ALA A 12 -20.31 13.33 -20.50
C ALA A 12 -19.60 11.99 -20.20
N MET A 13 -19.15 11.25 -21.23
CA MET A 13 -18.52 9.94 -21.06
C MET A 13 -17.00 10.01 -20.83
N GLU A 14 -16.34 11.07 -21.32
CA GLU A 14 -14.90 11.33 -21.10
C GLU A 14 -14.60 11.90 -19.70
N ALA A 15 -15.62 12.38 -18.99
CA ALA A 15 -15.56 12.59 -17.54
C ALA A 15 -16.06 11.35 -16.80
N GLY A 16 -15.66 10.17 -17.26
CA GLY A 16 -15.83 8.92 -16.53
C GLY A 16 -15.30 9.10 -15.11
N LEU A 17 -16.16 8.80 -14.13
CA LEU A 17 -15.92 8.77 -12.69
C LEU A 17 -14.49 8.30 -12.38
N GLY A 18 -13.57 9.25 -12.26
CA GLY A 18 -12.28 8.99 -11.66
C GLY A 18 -12.55 8.66 -10.20
N LEU A 19 -12.70 7.38 -9.88
CA LEU A 19 -12.64 6.85 -8.52
C LEU A 19 -11.25 7.18 -7.97
N LYS A 20 -11.06 8.44 -7.57
CA LYS A 20 -9.78 9.05 -7.25
C LYS A 20 -9.35 8.77 -5.82
N GLN A 21 -9.82 7.73 -5.14
CA GLN A 21 -9.26 7.34 -3.85
C GLN A 21 -9.21 5.83 -3.70
N ALA A 22 -8.20 5.21 -4.32
CA ALA A 22 -7.77 3.87 -3.93
C ALA A 22 -6.98 3.88 -2.61
N CYS A 23 -6.47 5.04 -2.18
CA CYS A 23 -5.61 5.18 -1.00
C CYS A 23 -6.37 5.73 0.21
N LEU A 24 -6.26 5.07 1.36
CA LEU A 24 -6.82 5.48 2.64
C LEU A 24 -5.73 5.62 3.71
N PRO A 25 -5.53 6.78 4.35
CA PRO A 25 -4.63 6.90 5.49
C PRO A 25 -5.21 6.20 6.73
N VAL A 26 -4.36 5.48 7.46
CA VAL A 26 -4.68 4.85 8.76
C VAL A 26 -3.58 5.22 9.74
N CYS A 27 -3.96 5.76 10.90
CA CYS A 27 -3.02 6.24 11.92
C CYS A 27 -3.34 5.66 13.30
N SER A 28 -2.30 5.41 14.09
CA SER A 28 -2.38 4.95 15.48
C SER A 28 -1.30 5.66 16.30
N GLY A 29 -1.67 6.70 17.05
CA GLY A 29 -0.71 7.62 17.65
C GLY A 29 0.02 8.43 16.58
N ASP A 30 1.36 8.44 16.64
CA ASP A 30 2.21 9.12 15.66
C ASP A 30 2.53 8.25 14.42
N ASP A 31 2.11 6.98 14.44
CA ASP A 31 2.36 6.04 13.35
C ASP A 31 1.23 6.15 12.31
N CYS A 32 1.56 6.46 11.05
CA CYS A 32 0.60 6.52 9.94
C CYS A 32 1.06 5.71 8.73
N ILE A 33 0.12 5.03 8.08
CA ILE A 33 0.30 4.27 6.82
C ILE A 33 -0.80 4.65 5.83
N THR A 34 -0.59 4.39 4.54
CA THR A 34 -1.62 4.57 3.51
C THR A 34 -2.00 3.23 2.90
N VAL A 35 -3.25 2.79 3.05
CA VAL A 35 -3.71 1.54 2.47
C VAL A 35 -4.26 1.75 1.08
N ASN A 36 -3.69 1.05 0.08
CA ASN A 36 -4.28 0.96 -1.25
C ASN A 36 -5.31 -0.19 -1.30
N ARG A 37 -6.58 0.13 -1.57
CA ARG A 37 -7.70 -0.81 -1.69
C ARG A 37 -7.88 -1.40 -3.10
N ALA A 38 -7.05 -1.01 -4.07
CA ALA A 38 -7.11 -1.57 -5.41
C ALA A 38 -6.75 -3.06 -5.40
N ARG A 39 -7.49 -3.86 -6.17
CA ARG A 39 -7.14 -5.27 -6.41
C ARG A 39 -6.00 -5.33 -7.40
N LEU A 40 -4.80 -5.60 -6.91
CA LEU A 40 -3.56 -5.64 -7.68
C LEU A 40 -2.83 -6.95 -7.39
N ASP A 41 -1.97 -7.40 -8.30
CA ASP A 41 -0.93 -8.37 -7.96
C ASP A 41 0.17 -7.70 -7.12
N PHE A 42 1.08 -8.51 -6.59
CA PHE A 42 2.16 -8.03 -5.72
C PHE A 42 3.04 -6.97 -6.41
N ASP A 43 3.47 -7.25 -7.65
CA ASP A 43 4.41 -6.38 -8.37
C ASP A 43 3.76 -5.02 -8.70
N SER A 44 2.48 -5.02 -9.08
CA SER A 44 1.70 -3.80 -9.33
C SER A 44 1.44 -3.01 -8.05
N ALA A 45 1.18 -3.70 -6.91
CA ALA A 45 1.01 -3.04 -5.62
C ALA A 45 2.31 -2.34 -5.19
N GLU A 46 3.44 -3.04 -5.30
CA GLU A 46 4.78 -2.48 -5.04
C GLU A 46 5.07 -1.26 -5.93
N GLU A 47 4.77 -1.34 -7.22
CA GLU A 47 4.98 -0.22 -8.13
C GLU A 47 4.10 0.98 -7.79
N VAL A 48 2.84 0.77 -7.39
CA VAL A 48 1.97 1.88 -6.97
C VAL A 48 2.55 2.60 -5.75
N CYS A 49 3.00 1.85 -4.74
CA CYS A 49 3.61 2.44 -3.55
C CYS A 49 4.91 3.18 -3.91
N ARG A 50 5.76 2.60 -4.76
CA ARG A 50 7.00 3.23 -5.25
C ARG A 50 6.76 4.51 -6.03
N ARG A 51 5.73 4.56 -6.88
CA ARG A 51 5.31 5.79 -7.61
C ARG A 51 4.84 6.92 -6.69
N LYS A 52 4.53 6.62 -5.44
CA LYS A 52 4.18 7.59 -4.39
C LYS A 52 5.33 7.88 -3.43
N ASN A 53 6.57 7.53 -3.82
CA ASN A 53 7.76 7.66 -2.99
C ASN A 53 7.68 6.87 -1.66
N GLY A 54 6.86 5.82 -1.65
CA GLY A 54 6.76 4.88 -0.55
C GLY A 54 7.22 3.47 -0.92
N GLU A 55 7.08 2.56 0.03
CA GLU A 55 7.40 1.14 -0.11
C GLU A 55 6.25 0.32 0.50
N LEU A 56 6.14 -0.96 0.10
CA LEU A 56 5.19 -1.87 0.74
C LEU A 56 5.50 -2.04 2.24
N LEU A 57 4.45 -2.17 3.04
CA LEU A 57 4.53 -2.15 4.50
C LEU A 57 5.49 -3.21 5.02
N THR A 58 6.38 -2.79 5.91
CA THR A 58 7.31 -3.65 6.64
C THR A 58 6.91 -3.73 8.10
N LEU A 59 6.84 -4.95 8.64
CA LEU A 59 6.36 -5.17 10.00
C LEU A 59 7.52 -5.07 11.00
N GLN A 60 7.55 -3.98 11.77
CA GLN A 60 8.45 -3.83 12.91
C GLN A 60 7.75 -4.25 14.21
N THR A 61 8.50 -4.89 15.11
CA THR A 61 7.98 -5.66 16.25
C THR A 61 7.16 -4.84 17.25
N ASP A 62 7.46 -3.56 17.41
CA ASP A 62 6.85 -2.63 18.35
C ASP A 62 5.66 -1.84 17.76
N THR A 63 5.73 -1.47 16.48
CA THR A 63 4.65 -0.74 15.77
C THR A 63 3.55 -1.67 15.25
N TYR A 64 3.88 -2.95 14.97
CA TYR A 64 2.95 -3.94 14.41
C TYR A 64 1.65 -4.07 15.22
N GLN A 65 1.75 -4.22 16.55
CA GLN A 65 0.59 -4.54 17.38
C GLN A 65 -0.47 -3.42 17.38
N ARG A 66 -0.04 -2.15 17.39
CA ARG A 66 -0.96 -1.01 17.39
C ARG A 66 -1.60 -0.81 16.02
N ILE A 67 -0.80 -0.84 14.97
CA ILE A 67 -1.30 -0.51 13.63
C ILE A 67 -2.16 -1.64 13.05
N PHE A 68 -1.87 -2.90 13.34
CA PHE A 68 -2.69 -4.03 12.89
C PHE A 68 -4.05 -4.05 13.56
N LYS A 69 -4.12 -3.71 14.85
CA LYS A 69 -5.40 -3.56 15.53
C LYS A 69 -6.27 -2.50 14.86
N THR A 70 -5.70 -1.31 14.61
CA THR A 70 -6.41 -0.23 13.91
C THR A 70 -6.79 -0.62 12.48
N LEU A 71 -5.90 -1.30 11.74
CA LEU A 71 -6.18 -1.81 10.39
C LEU A 71 -7.33 -2.81 10.38
N ALA A 72 -7.34 -3.77 11.30
CA ALA A 72 -8.38 -4.79 11.38
C ALA A 72 -9.76 -4.19 11.70
N GLU A 73 -9.81 -3.15 12.52
CA GLU A 73 -11.05 -2.42 12.84
C GLU A 73 -11.52 -1.54 11.67
N ALA A 74 -10.59 -0.88 10.96
CA ALA A 74 -10.92 0.09 9.93
C ALA A 74 -11.13 -0.51 8.53
N LEU A 75 -10.49 -1.64 8.22
CA LEU A 75 -10.33 -2.15 6.86
C LEU A 75 -10.43 -3.68 6.80
N PRO A 76 -11.64 -4.23 6.62
CA PRO A 76 -11.79 -5.65 6.35
C PRO A 76 -11.23 -6.00 4.96
N GLY A 77 -10.39 -7.02 4.87
CA GLY A 77 -9.88 -7.54 3.59
C GLY A 77 -8.47 -8.10 3.68
N ASN A 78 -7.95 -8.49 2.51
CA ASN A 78 -6.57 -8.94 2.32
C ASN A 78 -5.79 -7.83 1.61
N PHE A 79 -4.61 -7.50 2.15
CA PHE A 79 -3.75 -6.45 1.63
C PHE A 79 -2.34 -6.98 1.44
N TRP A 80 -1.66 -6.47 0.41
CA TRP A 80 -0.24 -6.77 0.21
C TRP A 80 0.61 -6.05 1.25
N ILE A 81 1.64 -6.73 1.72
CA ILE A 81 2.74 -6.16 2.52
C ILE A 81 4.06 -6.53 1.85
N GLY A 82 5.15 -5.88 2.23
CA GLY A 82 6.44 -5.98 1.54
C GLY A 82 7.22 -7.26 1.83
N LEU A 83 6.58 -8.39 2.09
CA LEU A 83 7.26 -9.65 2.43
C LEU A 83 7.15 -10.65 1.26
N ARG A 84 8.28 -11.03 0.65
CA ARG A 84 8.30 -11.88 -0.56
C ARG A 84 9.34 -12.99 -0.45
N LEU A 85 8.96 -14.18 -0.93
CA LEU A 85 9.89 -15.29 -1.16
C LEU A 85 10.44 -15.20 -2.59
N SER A 86 11.73 -15.45 -2.77
CA SER A 86 12.35 -15.44 -4.10
C SER A 86 11.72 -16.49 -5.01
N GLY A 87 11.50 -16.13 -6.28
CA GLY A 87 10.90 -17.04 -7.26
C GLY A 87 11.66 -18.36 -7.36
N GLY A 88 10.93 -19.47 -7.40
CA GLY A 88 11.53 -20.82 -7.46
C GLY A 88 12.11 -21.34 -6.15
N SER A 89 11.98 -20.59 -5.05
CA SER A 89 12.39 -21.03 -3.72
C SER A 89 11.22 -21.62 -2.93
N CYS A 90 11.51 -22.62 -2.10
CA CYS A 90 10.58 -23.11 -1.07
C CYS A 90 10.84 -22.40 0.26
N SER A 91 9.83 -22.36 1.12
CA SER A 91 10.02 -21.88 2.48
C SER A 91 10.94 -22.83 3.26
N ASN A 92 11.83 -22.27 4.06
CA ASN A 92 12.80 -23.04 4.87
C ASN A 92 12.67 -22.68 6.33
N LEU A 93 12.24 -23.62 7.17
CA LEU A 93 12.02 -23.40 8.62
C LEU A 93 13.28 -22.99 9.38
N SER A 94 14.46 -23.30 8.85
CA SER A 94 15.75 -22.96 9.47
C SER A 94 16.22 -21.54 9.15
N GLU A 95 15.60 -20.86 8.17
CA GLU A 95 15.97 -19.50 7.76
C GLU A 95 15.13 -18.44 8.50
N PRO A 96 15.69 -17.24 8.77
CA PRO A 96 14.91 -16.09 9.21
C PRO A 96 13.71 -15.84 8.28
N LEU A 97 12.55 -15.51 8.87
CA LEU A 97 11.28 -15.34 8.15
C LEU A 97 10.95 -16.50 7.20
N ARG A 98 11.50 -17.70 7.46
CA ARG A 98 11.37 -18.90 6.63
C ARG A 98 11.88 -18.73 5.19
N GLY A 99 12.87 -17.86 4.99
CA GLY A 99 13.46 -17.54 3.68
C GLY A 99 12.78 -16.37 2.95
N TYR A 100 11.71 -15.81 3.50
CA TYR A 100 11.10 -14.58 2.96
C TYR A 100 11.97 -13.38 3.29
N LYS A 101 11.96 -12.38 2.41
CA LYS A 101 12.69 -11.12 2.58
C LYS A 101 11.76 -9.94 2.45
N TRP A 102 12.08 -8.86 3.18
CA TRP A 102 11.40 -7.59 2.99
C TRP A 102 11.83 -6.99 1.65
N THR A 103 10.89 -6.44 0.89
CA THR A 103 11.18 -5.76 -0.38
C THR A 103 11.62 -4.32 -0.16
N SER A 104 11.27 -3.74 0.99
CA SER A 104 11.87 -2.51 1.46
C SER A 104 13.34 -2.75 1.83
N GLY A 105 14.19 -1.75 1.60
CA GLY A 105 15.63 -1.82 1.94
C GLY A 105 15.93 -1.82 3.46
N SER A 106 14.94 -2.07 4.32
CA SER A 106 15.01 -1.85 5.77
C SER A 106 15.21 -3.12 6.59
N GLU A 107 16.02 -4.09 6.13
CA GLU A 107 16.44 -5.20 7.01
C GLU A 107 17.18 -4.69 8.28
N LYS A 108 17.67 -3.43 8.29
CA LYS A 108 18.34 -2.79 9.43
C LYS A 108 18.10 -1.28 9.60
N LYS A 109 17.08 -0.70 8.98
CA LYS A 109 16.77 0.73 9.22
C LYS A 109 15.63 0.81 10.21
N THR A 110 15.98 1.06 11.48
CA THR A 110 15.11 1.84 12.37
C THR A 110 14.72 3.08 11.57
N LEU A 111 13.51 3.06 11.00
CA LEU A 111 12.95 4.23 10.37
C LEU A 111 12.76 5.20 11.53
N ASN A 112 13.69 6.15 11.66
CA ASN A 112 13.50 7.29 12.53
C ASN A 112 12.23 7.99 12.04
N TRP A 113 11.11 7.67 12.66
CA TRP A 113 9.79 8.24 12.41
C TRP A 113 9.73 9.73 12.77
N ARG A 114 10.82 10.25 13.35
CA ARG A 114 10.98 11.65 13.69
C ARG A 114 11.23 12.50 12.45
N SER A 115 10.10 12.91 11.88
CA SER A 115 9.89 14.13 11.10
C SER A 115 10.55 14.21 9.72
N SER A 116 9.72 14.00 8.71
CA SER A 116 9.58 15.02 7.66
C SER A 116 8.10 15.16 7.36
N SER A 117 7.50 16.17 7.98
CA SER A 117 6.27 16.87 7.59
C SER A 117 5.56 16.27 6.36
N GLY A 118 4.55 15.42 6.58
CA GLY A 118 3.55 15.09 5.56
C GLY A 118 3.93 14.06 4.48
N SER A 119 5.00 13.27 4.62
CA SER A 119 5.29 12.19 3.67
C SER A 119 4.85 10.82 4.22
N PHE A 120 3.70 10.31 3.76
CA PHE A 120 3.28 8.93 3.99
C PHE A 120 4.21 7.99 3.18
N ARG A 121 5.31 7.55 3.80
CA ARG A 121 6.33 6.72 3.13
C ARG A 121 5.97 5.23 3.06
N THR A 122 4.93 4.81 3.76
CA THR A 122 4.50 3.41 3.84
C THR A 122 3.10 3.23 3.27
N CYS A 123 3.04 2.27 2.35
CA CYS A 123 1.89 1.85 1.58
C CYS A 123 1.88 0.31 1.57
#